data_AF-D1C1M4-F1
#
_entry.id   AF-D1C1M4-F1
#
_cell.length_a   1.000
_cell.length_b   1.000
_cell.length_c   1.000
_cell.angle_alpha   90.00
_cell.angle_beta   90.00
_cell.angle_gamma   90.00
#
_symmetry.space_group_name_H-M   'P 1'
#
loop_
_entity.id
_entity.type
_entity.pdbx_description
1 polymer ?
#
loop_
_entity_poly.entity_id
_entity_poly.type
_entity_poly.pdbx_seq_one_letter_code
_entity_poly.pdbx_strand_id
1 'polypeptide(L)'
;MDRFFSKLDLRDIKIDPEASFPPDEDAYESTESVSTWDGETGDSTAVATETRRSDVLKVSARSRPSAVAGAIAGVVRESGRAEVQAIGAGATNQAVKAVAIARDYLAETGIEAVCLPAFIDVTIDEENRTAIRLIVEPR
;
A
#
# COMPACT_ATOMS: atom_id res chain seq x y z
N MET A 1 20.44 -20.54 -6.02
CA MET A 1 19.85 -19.26 -6.50
C MET A 1 20.93 -18.20 -6.46
N ASP A 2 21.40 -17.77 -7.62
CA ASP A 2 22.31 -16.62 -7.71
C ASP A 2 21.66 -15.41 -7.07
N ARG A 3 22.36 -14.83 -6.09
CA ARG A 3 21.93 -13.65 -5.38
C ARG A 3 22.14 -12.44 -6.28
N PHE A 4 21.22 -12.18 -7.19
CA PHE A 4 21.22 -10.97 -8.04
C PHE A 4 21.39 -9.70 -7.17
N PHE A 5 20.83 -9.71 -5.96
CA PHE A 5 20.92 -8.63 -4.97
C PHE A 5 22.18 -8.63 -4.09
N SER A 6 23.08 -9.63 -4.16
CA SER A 6 24.35 -9.55 -3.40
C SER A 6 25.43 -8.73 -4.12
N LYS A 7 25.20 -8.39 -5.39
CA LYS A 7 26.08 -7.55 -6.21
C LYS A 7 25.53 -6.14 -6.44
N LEU A 8 24.29 -5.90 -6.03
CA LEU A 8 23.67 -4.58 -6.14
C LEU A 8 24.04 -3.80 -4.88
N ASP A 9 25.05 -2.95 -4.99
CA ASP A 9 25.37 -2.03 -3.92
C ASP A 9 24.23 -1.00 -3.84
N LEU A 10 23.70 -0.71 -2.65
CA LEU A 10 22.69 0.35 -2.52
C LEU A 10 23.25 1.70 -2.99
N ARG A 11 24.58 1.87 -3.02
CA ARG A 11 25.28 3.03 -3.60
C ARG A 11 25.21 3.10 -5.14
N ASP A 12 24.90 1.99 -5.81
CA ASP A 12 24.68 1.95 -7.26
C ASP A 12 23.25 2.38 -7.64
N ILE A 13 22.35 2.50 -6.66
CA ILE A 13 21.05 3.16 -6.86
C ILE A 13 21.34 4.65 -7.05
N LYS A 14 21.43 5.07 -8.31
CA LYS A 14 21.57 6.47 -8.69
C LYS A 14 20.29 7.22 -8.33
N ILE A 15 20.20 7.70 -7.09
CA ILE A 15 19.34 8.84 -6.76
C ILE A 15 20.18 10.05 -7.14
N ASP A 16 19.81 10.71 -8.23
CA ASP A 16 20.48 11.94 -8.66
C ASP A 16 20.43 12.95 -7.50
N PRO A 17 21.58 13.34 -6.91
CA PRO A 17 21.60 14.29 -5.79
C PRO A 17 21.15 15.69 -6.21
N GLU A 18 21.08 15.98 -7.51
CA GLU A 18 20.51 17.22 -8.05
C GLU A 18 19.01 17.10 -8.35
N ALA A 19 18.41 15.91 -8.26
CA ALA A 19 16.97 15.76 -8.36
C ALA A 19 16.30 16.38 -7.13
N SER A 20 15.80 17.60 -7.29
CA SER A 20 14.89 18.23 -6.34
C SER A 20 13.56 17.48 -6.34
N PHE A 21 13.06 17.16 -5.15
CA PHE A 21 11.68 16.74 -4.97
C PHE A 21 10.93 17.83 -4.20
N PRO A 22 9.78 18.31 -4.68
CA PRO A 22 9.10 17.91 -5.92
C PRO A 22 9.90 18.28 -7.18
N PRO A 23 9.75 17.53 -8.28
CA PRO A 23 10.41 17.85 -9.55
C PRO A 23 10.08 19.28 -9.98
N ASP A 24 11.04 19.96 -10.61
CA ASP A 24 10.89 21.35 -11.07
C ASP A 24 9.68 21.52 -11.98
N GLU A 25 9.13 22.75 -11.98
CA GLU A 25 7.87 23.05 -12.62
C GLU A 25 7.84 22.70 -14.14
N ASP A 26 8.98 22.78 -14.79
CA ASP A 26 9.08 22.51 -16.23
C ASP A 26 9.07 21.01 -16.59
N ALA A 27 9.12 20.10 -15.59
CA ALA A 27 9.04 18.66 -15.82
C ALA A 27 7.60 18.16 -16.07
N TYR A 28 6.61 19.01 -15.83
CA TYR A 28 5.22 18.78 -16.23
C TYR A 28 4.89 19.63 -17.46
N GLU A 29 5.39 19.27 -18.64
CA GLU A 29 4.80 19.80 -19.85
C GLU A 29 3.36 19.26 -19.99
N SER A 30 2.40 19.99 -19.43
CA SER A 30 0.98 19.80 -19.64
C SER A 30 0.63 20.33 -21.02
N THR A 31 0.44 19.43 -21.99
CA THR A 31 -0.41 19.75 -23.14
C THR A 31 -1.84 19.90 -22.61
N GLU A 32 -2.23 21.14 -22.34
CA GLU A 32 -3.55 21.52 -21.87
C GLU A 32 -4.64 21.17 -22.91
N SER A 33 -5.74 20.59 -22.43
CA SER A 33 -7.07 21.08 -22.78
C SER A 33 -7.93 21.01 -21.52
N VAL A 34 -7.91 22.10 -20.74
CA VAL A 34 -8.78 22.32 -19.59
C VAL A 34 -10.19 22.58 -20.12
N SER A 35 -11.15 21.71 -19.79
CA SER A 35 -12.58 22.03 -19.89
C SER A 35 -13.06 22.50 -18.51
N THR A 36 -13.58 23.72 -18.47
CA THR A 36 -14.17 24.35 -17.28
C THR A 36 -15.42 23.58 -16.85
N TRP A 37 -15.45 23.11 -15.60
CA TRP A 37 -16.64 22.52 -14.98
C TRP A 37 -17.23 23.51 -13.95
N ASP A 38 -18.46 23.95 -14.20
CA ASP A 38 -19.25 24.81 -13.30
C ASP A 38 -19.90 23.94 -12.21
N GLY A 39 -19.42 24.06 -10.98
CA GLY A 39 -19.89 23.27 -9.84
C GLY A 39 -21.15 23.85 -9.18
N GLU A 40 -22.19 23.03 -9.05
CA GLU A 40 -23.25 23.21 -8.06
C GLU A 40 -23.00 22.29 -6.85
N THR A 41 -22.89 22.90 -5.67
CA THR A 41 -22.73 22.25 -4.36
C THR A 41 -24.00 21.52 -3.94
N GLY A 42 -23.95 20.19 -3.96
CA GLY A 42 -24.91 19.31 -3.30
C GLY A 42 -24.44 18.93 -1.89
N ASP A 43 -25.29 19.20 -0.91
CA ASP A 43 -25.17 18.89 0.52
C ASP A 43 -24.85 17.40 0.76
N SER A 44 -23.64 17.10 1.24
CA SER A 44 -23.21 15.75 1.60
C SER A 44 -23.40 15.54 3.08
N THR A 45 -24.54 14.96 3.44
CA THR A 45 -24.78 14.40 4.77
C THR A 45 -23.86 13.20 4.95
N ALA A 46 -22.77 13.42 5.70
CA ALA A 46 -21.78 12.42 6.03
C ALA A 46 -22.41 11.27 6.83
N VAL A 47 -22.66 10.14 6.17
CA VAL A 47 -22.99 8.87 6.83
C VAL A 47 -21.69 8.30 7.36
N ALA A 48 -21.45 8.48 8.66
CA ALA A 48 -20.37 7.81 9.39
C ALA A 48 -20.57 6.29 9.29
N THR A 49 -19.83 5.66 8.37
CA THR A 49 -19.84 4.20 8.21
C THR A 49 -19.08 3.61 9.40
N GLU A 50 -19.83 2.97 10.29
CA GLU A 50 -19.36 2.22 11.44
C GLU A 50 -18.30 1.19 10.97
N THR A 51 -17.04 1.44 11.35
CA THR A 51 -15.92 0.55 11.04
C THR A 51 -16.18 -0.79 11.72
N ARG A 52 -16.69 -1.77 10.97
CA ARG A 52 -16.55 -3.17 11.37
C ARG A 52 -15.08 -3.37 11.64
N ARG A 53 -14.73 -3.77 12.86
CA ARG A 53 -13.36 -4.15 13.25
C ARG A 53 -12.90 -5.28 12.34
N SER A 54 -12.38 -4.95 11.16
CA SER A 54 -11.60 -5.88 10.36
C SER A 54 -10.30 -6.08 11.12
N ASP A 55 -10.03 -7.33 11.48
CA ASP A 55 -8.81 -7.67 12.21
C ASP A 55 -7.59 -7.28 11.38
N VAL A 56 -6.72 -6.48 12.00
CA VAL A 56 -5.47 -6.02 11.37
C VAL A 56 -4.55 -7.22 11.14
N LEU A 57 -4.14 -7.43 9.89
CA LEU A 57 -3.22 -8.49 9.50
C LEU A 57 -1.77 -8.09 9.82
N LYS A 58 -1.24 -8.56 10.94
CA LYS A 58 0.14 -8.31 11.36
C LYS A 58 1.11 -9.26 10.65
N VAL A 59 2.11 -8.72 9.97
CA VAL A 59 3.10 -9.47 9.19
C VAL A 59 4.47 -9.38 9.85
N SER A 60 5.19 -10.49 9.84
CA SER A 60 6.57 -10.60 10.33
C SER A 60 7.51 -11.04 9.21
N ALA A 61 8.82 -10.94 9.43
CA ALA A 61 9.82 -11.44 8.48
C ALA A 61 9.72 -12.96 8.19
N ARG A 62 9.10 -13.73 9.09
CA ARG A 62 8.88 -15.19 8.93
C ARG A 62 7.54 -15.54 8.29
N SER A 63 6.67 -14.56 8.08
CA SER A 63 5.36 -14.79 7.48
C SER A 63 5.52 -15.31 6.05
N ARG A 64 4.69 -16.29 5.67
CA ARG A 64 4.67 -16.87 4.33
C ARG A 64 3.80 -15.99 3.43
N PRO A 65 4.32 -15.40 2.34
CA PRO A 65 3.56 -14.44 1.53
C PRO A 65 2.24 -15.01 0.99
N SER A 66 2.22 -16.27 0.55
CA SER A 66 0.99 -16.92 0.06
C SER A 66 -0.10 -17.09 1.13
N ALA A 67 0.28 -17.39 2.37
CA ALA A 67 -0.68 -17.52 3.47
C ALA A 67 -1.30 -16.15 3.83
N VAL A 68 -0.45 -15.11 3.89
CA VAL A 68 -0.91 -13.73 4.13
C VAL A 68 -1.78 -13.25 2.96
N ALA A 69 -1.43 -13.59 1.72
CA ALA A 69 -2.20 -13.23 0.54
C ALA A 69 -3.62 -13.83 0.55
N GLY A 70 -3.74 -15.09 0.95
CA GLY A 70 -5.05 -15.73 1.13
C GLY A 70 -5.91 -15.02 2.17
N ALA A 71 -5.31 -14.62 3.29
CA ALA A 71 -6.01 -13.84 4.33
C ALA A 71 -6.45 -12.46 3.80
N ILE A 72 -5.57 -11.73 3.10
CA ILE A 72 -5.91 -10.43 2.49
C ILE A 72 -7.08 -10.59 1.52
N ALA A 73 -7.00 -11.53 0.58
CA ALA A 73 -8.03 -11.74 -0.41
C ALA A 73 -9.38 -12.16 0.21
N GLY A 74 -9.35 -12.99 1.26
CA GLY A 74 -10.54 -13.33 2.05
C GLY A 74 -11.18 -12.11 2.68
N VAL A 75 -10.40 -11.32 3.42
CA VAL A 75 -10.89 -10.09 4.08
C VAL A 75 -11.43 -9.09 3.07
N VAL A 76 -10.77 -8.88 1.93
CA VAL A 76 -11.28 -7.97 0.88
C VAL A 76 -12.62 -8.46 0.31
N ARG A 77 -12.79 -9.77 0.08
CA ARG A 77 -14.06 -10.33 -0.42
C ARG A 77 -15.20 -10.18 0.59
N GLU A 78 -14.91 -10.30 1.88
CA GLU A 78 -15.92 -10.26 2.95
C GLU A 78 -16.28 -8.83 3.37
N SER A 79 -15.27 -7.95 3.46
CA SER A 79 -15.40 -6.62 4.09
C SER A 79 -15.09 -5.46 3.15
N GLY A 80 -14.64 -5.73 1.93
CA GLY A 80 -14.25 -4.72 0.95
C GLY A 80 -12.90 -4.06 1.24
N ARG A 81 -12.26 -4.34 2.38
CA ARG A 81 -11.03 -3.66 2.79
C ARG A 81 -10.20 -4.47 3.76
N ALA A 82 -8.94 -4.72 3.41
CA ALA A 82 -7.97 -5.35 4.29
C ALA A 82 -6.90 -4.36 4.76
N GLU A 83 -6.57 -4.42 6.04
CA GLU A 83 -5.45 -3.66 6.62
C GLU A 83 -4.31 -4.62 6.99
N VAL A 84 -3.11 -4.33 6.48
CA VAL A 84 -1.90 -5.08 6.77
C VAL A 84 -0.89 -4.17 7.46
N GLN A 85 -0.31 -4.61 8.57
CA GLN A 85 0.73 -3.87 9.30
C GLN A 85 2.02 -4.67 9.36
N ALA A 86 3.14 -4.01 9.08
CA ALA A 86 4.46 -4.63 9.07
C ALA A 86 5.52 -3.70 9.65
N ILE A 87 6.46 -4.26 10.41
CA ILE A 87 7.56 -3.51 11.04
C ILE A 87 8.90 -4.10 10.61
N GLY A 88 9.77 -3.22 10.13
CA GLY A 88 11.09 -3.57 9.64
C GLY A 88 11.10 -4.11 8.21
N ALA A 89 12.28 -4.12 7.59
CA ALA A 89 12.47 -4.43 6.18
C ALA A 89 11.99 -5.84 5.81
N GLY A 90 12.28 -6.84 6.65
CA GLY A 90 11.89 -8.23 6.42
C GLY A 90 10.37 -8.40 6.38
N ALA A 91 9.66 -7.87 7.38
CA ALA A 91 8.20 -7.96 7.42
C ALA A 91 7.55 -7.18 6.28
N THR A 92 8.05 -5.98 5.98
CA THR A 92 7.54 -5.13 4.90
C THR A 92 7.66 -5.81 3.55
N ASN A 93 8.81 -6.44 3.26
CA ASN A 93 9.00 -7.21 2.03
C ASN A 93 8.00 -8.39 1.92
N GLN A 94 7.73 -9.09 3.01
CA GLN A 94 6.76 -10.18 3.01
C GLN A 94 5.33 -9.66 2.83
N ALA A 95 4.98 -8.52 3.43
CA ALA A 95 3.68 -7.88 3.26
C ALA A 95 3.46 -7.43 1.81
N VAL A 96 4.44 -6.76 1.19
CA VAL A 96 4.34 -6.31 -0.21
C VAL A 96 4.20 -7.51 -1.17
N LYS A 97 4.99 -8.58 -0.98
CA LYS A 97 4.83 -9.82 -1.76
C LYS A 97 3.44 -10.44 -1.59
N ALA A 98 2.91 -10.43 -0.37
CA ALA A 98 1.57 -10.94 -0.10
C ALA A 98 0.48 -10.11 -0.79
N VAL A 99 0.62 -8.78 -0.78
CA VAL A 99 -0.30 -7.87 -1.50
C VAL A 99 -0.27 -8.14 -3.00
N ALA A 100 0.91 -8.32 -3.60
CA ALA A 100 1.01 -8.65 -5.02
C ALA A 100 0.26 -9.93 -5.37
N ILE A 101 0.48 -11.02 -4.60
CA ILE A 101 -0.22 -12.30 -4.80
C ILE A 101 -1.73 -12.16 -4.55
N ALA A 102 -2.13 -11.38 -3.52
CA ALA A 102 -3.54 -11.17 -3.20
C ALA A 102 -4.29 -10.46 -4.34
N ARG A 103 -3.64 -9.51 -5.03
CA ARG A 103 -4.21 -8.84 -6.21
C ARG A 103 -4.47 -9.84 -7.33
N ASP A 104 -3.56 -10.78 -7.59
CA ASP A 104 -3.77 -11.84 -8.58
C ASP A 104 -4.99 -12.71 -8.19
N TYR A 105 -5.08 -13.14 -6.94
CA TYR A 105 -6.22 -13.92 -6.43
C TYR A 105 -7.56 -13.17 -6.56
N LEU A 106 -7.57 -11.86 -6.29
CA LEU A 106 -8.76 -11.02 -6.39
C LEU A 106 -9.16 -10.79 -7.86
N ALA A 107 -8.19 -10.58 -8.74
CA ALA A 107 -8.40 -10.41 -10.17
C ALA A 107 -9.03 -11.66 -10.82
N GLU A 108 -8.64 -12.87 -10.41
CA GLU A 108 -9.28 -14.13 -10.84
C GLU A 108 -10.79 -14.16 -10.52
N THR A 109 -11.22 -13.41 -9.51
CA THR A 109 -12.64 -13.26 -9.12
C THR A 109 -13.29 -11.97 -9.65
N GLY A 110 -12.63 -11.25 -10.55
CA GLY A 110 -13.12 -10.01 -11.15
C GLY A 110 -13.04 -8.77 -10.24
N ILE A 111 -12.24 -8.83 -9.18
CA ILE A 111 -12.03 -7.71 -8.25
C ILE A 111 -10.67 -7.07 -8.57
N GLU A 112 -10.69 -5.86 -9.13
CA GLU A 112 -9.48 -5.06 -9.31
C GLU A 112 -9.14 -4.33 -8.00
N ALA A 113 -8.07 -4.75 -7.33
CA ALA A 113 -7.65 -4.16 -6.06
C ALA A 113 -6.44 -3.23 -6.20
N VAL A 114 -6.43 -2.16 -5.39
CA VAL A 114 -5.30 -1.23 -5.20
C VAL A 114 -4.67 -1.39 -3.83
N CYS A 115 -3.46 -0.85 -3.66
CA CYS A 115 -2.75 -0.82 -2.38
C CYS A 115 -2.38 0.62 -2.03
N LEU A 116 -2.74 1.06 -0.82
CA LEU A 116 -2.45 2.39 -0.29
C LEU A 116 -1.48 2.27 0.90
N PRO A 117 -0.17 2.52 0.71
CA PRO A 117 0.81 2.49 1.79
C PRO A 117 0.76 3.77 2.63
N ALA A 118 0.98 3.63 3.94
CA ALA A 118 1.12 4.75 4.87
C ALA A 118 2.07 4.39 6.02
N PHE A 119 2.74 5.39 6.60
CA PHE A 119 3.38 5.23 7.90
C PHE A 119 2.35 5.29 9.01
N ILE A 120 2.55 4.49 10.05
CA ILE A 120 1.79 4.56 11.30
C ILE A 120 2.75 4.38 12.47
N ASP A 121 2.39 4.94 13.62
CA ASP A 121 3.07 4.62 14.87
C ASP A 121 2.31 3.51 15.60
N VAL A 122 3.06 2.51 16.08
CA VAL A 122 2.52 1.40 16.85
C VAL A 122 3.36 1.17 18.10
N THR A 123 2.71 0.86 19.20
CA THR A 123 3.39 0.54 20.46
C THR A 123 3.64 -0.97 20.53
N ILE A 124 4.89 -1.37 20.70
CA ILE A 124 5.32 -2.75 20.90
C ILE A 124 6.29 -2.77 22.07
N ASP A 125 6.05 -3.65 23.05
CA ASP A 125 6.89 -3.79 24.24
C ASP A 125 7.15 -2.43 24.94
N GLU A 126 6.11 -1.60 25.05
CA GLU A 126 6.15 -0.23 25.60
C GLU A 126 6.99 0.79 24.80
N GLU A 127 7.57 0.37 23.67
CA GLU A 127 8.29 1.24 22.74
C GLU A 127 7.40 1.66 21.56
N ASN A 128 7.42 2.95 21.22
CA ASN A 128 6.83 3.43 19.98
C ASN A 128 7.73 3.10 18.80
N ARG A 129 7.19 2.40 17.81
CA ARG A 129 7.88 2.05 16.57
C ARG A 129 7.06 2.50 15.38
N THR A 130 7.75 3.04 14.38
CA THR A 130 7.15 3.34 13.09
C THR A 130 6.97 2.06 12.29
N ALA A 131 5.74 1.79 11.84
CA ALA A 131 5.37 0.67 11.00
C ALA A 131 4.89 1.16 9.62
N ILE A 132 4.85 0.23 8.68
CA ILE A 132 4.15 0.41 7.40
C ILE A 132 2.76 -0.22 7.53
N ARG A 133 1.75 0.57 7.20
CA ARG A 133 0.38 0.12 6.98
C ARG A 133 0.12 0.04 5.48
N LEU A 134 -0.41 -1.07 5.02
CA LEU A 134 -0.88 -1.26 3.66
C LEU A 134 -2.39 -1.50 3.71
N ILE A 135 -3.16 -0.62 3.10
CA ILE A 135 -4.60 -0.83 2.89
C ILE A 135 -4.78 -1.43 1.50
N VAL A 136 -5.55 -2.52 1.41
CA VAL A 136 -5.93 -3.16 0.15
C VAL A 136 -7.44 -3.12 0.01
N GLU A 137 -7.92 -2.53 -1.09
CA GLU A 137 -9.35 -2.36 -1.36
C GLU A 137 -9.65 -2.38 -2.88
N PRO A 138 -10.87 -2.76 -3.31
CA PRO A 138 -11.30 -2.67 -4.71
C PRO A 138 -11.29 -1.23 -5.23
N ARG A 139 -11.12 -1.05 -6.54
CA ARG A 139 -11.23 0.23 -7.25
C ARG A 139 -12.44 0.27 -8.19
#